data_AF-A0A9W6FL41-F1
#
_entry.id   AF-A0A9W6FL41-F1
#
_cell.length_a   1.000
_cell.length_b   1.000
_cell.length_c   1.000
_cell.angle_alpha   90.00
_cell.angle_beta   90.00
_cell.angle_gamma   90.00
#
_symmetry.space_group_name_H-M   'P 1'
#
loop_
_entity.id
_entity.type
_entity.pdbx_description
1 polymer ?
#
loop_
_entity_poly.entity_id
_entity_poly.type
_entity_poly.pdbx_seq_one_letter_code
_entity_poly.pdbx_strand_id
1 'polypeptide(L)'
;MALDLNTDWTNAELSALIGSVVDDRDWRLEVSKDGIASLADKSANPTGADYDEGLHGFFETWMAGTDFVGPSAAGDKDLIGKIATALRANYPTLKADKFIYVAL
;
A
#
# COMPACT_ATOMS: atom_id res chain seq x y z
N MET A 1 7.10 2.85 -8.26
CA MET A 1 8.13 2.93 -7.21
C MET A 1 7.92 1.79 -6.21
N ALA A 2 8.87 1.51 -5.33
CA ALA A 2 8.72 0.56 -4.24
C ALA A 2 9.42 1.06 -2.97
N LEU A 3 9.00 0.55 -1.81
CA LEU A 3 9.52 0.88 -0.49
C LEU A 3 10.01 -0.40 0.19
N ASP A 4 11.27 -0.43 0.61
CA ASP A 4 11.84 -1.58 1.33
C ASP A 4 11.60 -1.45 2.84
N LEU A 5 10.71 -2.31 3.37
CA LEU A 5 10.31 -2.32 4.77
C LEU A 5 11.33 -2.97 5.71
N ASN A 6 12.40 -3.57 5.18
CA ASN A 6 13.48 -4.16 5.97
C ASN A 6 14.51 -3.13 6.43
N THR A 7 14.40 -1.90 5.95
CA THR A 7 15.29 -0.78 6.30
C THR A 7 14.56 0.25 7.16
N ASP A 8 15.30 1.20 7.74
CA ASP A 8 14.70 2.34 8.42
C ASP A 8 14.13 3.33 7.38
N TRP A 9 12.85 3.13 7.03
CA TRP A 9 12.13 3.96 6.07
C TRP A 9 11.31 5.08 6.73
N THR A 10 11.12 6.16 5.98
CA THR A 10 10.48 7.40 6.40
C THR A 10 9.09 7.59 5.79
N ASN A 11 8.28 8.45 6.41
CA ASN A 11 7.00 8.86 5.83
C ASN A 11 7.19 9.61 4.49
N ALA A 12 8.35 10.22 4.24
CA ALA A 12 8.65 10.87 2.97
C ALA A 12 8.82 9.84 1.83
N GLU A 13 9.46 8.71 2.11
CA GLU A 13 9.59 7.63 1.13
C GLU A 13 8.24 6.93 0.87
N LEU A 14 7.41 6.76 1.90
CA LEU A 14 6.03 6.29 1.71
C LEU A 14 5.19 7.29 0.90
N SER A 15 5.26 8.58 1.22
CA SER A 15 4.60 9.64 0.45
C SER A 15 5.03 9.61 -1.01
N ALA A 16 6.33 9.43 -1.27
CA ALA A 16 6.85 9.29 -2.61
C ALA A 16 6.28 8.04 -3.31
N LEU A 17 6.16 6.89 -2.63
CA LEU A 17 5.51 5.69 -3.17
C LEU A 17 4.05 5.97 -3.53
N ILE A 18 3.27 6.53 -2.61
CA ILE A 18 1.84 6.86 -2.82
C ILE A 18 1.66 7.83 -3.98
N GLY A 19 2.56 8.81 -4.11
CA GLY A 19 2.57 9.79 -5.20
C GLY A 19 3.16 9.28 -6.52
N SER A 20 3.65 8.04 -6.59
CA SER A 20 4.36 7.53 -7.78
C SER A 20 3.45 7.09 -8.93
N VAL A 21 2.13 7.13 -8.72
CA VAL A 21 1.11 6.80 -9.72
C VAL A 21 0.13 7.95 -9.86
N VAL A 22 -0.75 7.88 -10.85
CA VAL A 22 -1.88 8.79 -11.00
C VAL A 22 -3.14 8.05 -10.58
N ASP A 23 -4.07 8.77 -9.95
CA ASP A 23 -5.37 8.23 -9.54
C ASP A 23 -6.34 8.14 -10.74
N ASP A 24 -5.99 7.34 -11.75
CA ASP A 24 -6.73 7.17 -13.00
C ASP A 24 -7.31 5.76 -13.20
N ARG A 25 -7.06 4.86 -12.24
CA ARG A 25 -7.47 3.46 -12.23
C ARG A 25 -7.42 2.93 -10.79
N ASP A 26 -7.89 1.71 -10.60
CA ASP A 26 -7.87 1.08 -9.29
C ASP A 26 -6.45 0.66 -8.90
N TRP A 27 -6.08 0.97 -7.66
CA TRP A 27 -4.75 0.67 -7.10
C TRP A 27 -4.89 -0.12 -5.81
N ARG A 28 -3.90 -0.95 -5.50
CA ARG A 28 -3.78 -1.61 -4.20
C ARG A 28 -2.36 -1.49 -3.69
N LEU A 29 -2.21 -1.06 -2.44
CA LEU A 29 -0.93 -1.15 -1.75
C LEU A 29 -0.71 -2.60 -1.28
N GLU A 30 0.41 -3.18 -1.67
CA GLU A 30 0.76 -4.57 -1.40
C GLU A 30 2.14 -4.65 -0.78
N VAL A 31 2.37 -5.69 0.03
CA VAL A 31 3.66 -6.02 0.62
C VAL A 31 4.03 -7.44 0.18
N SER A 32 5.17 -7.59 -0.49
CA SER A 32 5.70 -8.90 -0.86
C SER A 32 6.23 -9.66 0.37
N LYS A 33 6.45 -10.98 0.23
CA LYS A 33 7.10 -11.81 1.26
C LYS A 33 8.52 -11.36 1.59
N ASP A 34 9.17 -10.64 0.68
CA ASP A 34 10.50 -10.08 0.85
C ASP A 34 10.48 -8.70 1.52
N GLY A 35 9.30 -8.20 1.94
CA GLY A 35 9.17 -6.91 2.62
C GLY A 35 9.19 -5.70 1.70
N ILE A 36 8.84 -5.87 0.43
CA ILE A 36 8.78 -4.77 -0.54
C ILE A 36 7.33 -4.29 -0.64
N ALA A 37 7.07 -3.04 -0.27
CA ALA A 37 5.78 -2.40 -0.46
C ALA A 37 5.70 -1.70 -1.82
N SER A 38 4.63 -1.92 -2.58
CA SER A 38 4.42 -1.32 -3.90
C SER A 38 2.93 -1.14 -4.22
N LEU A 39 2.63 -0.27 -5.19
CA LEU A 39 1.29 -0.07 -5.72
C LEU A 39 1.07 -0.98 -6.93
N ALA A 40 0.05 -1.82 -6.88
CA ALA A 40 -0.35 -2.71 -7.96
C ALA A 40 -1.55 -2.12 -8.71
N ASP A 41 -1.43 -2.02 -10.04
CA ASP A 41 -2.51 -1.65 -10.96
C ASP A 41 -3.55 -2.78 -11.00
N LYS A 42 -4.81 -2.46 -10.68
CA LYS A 42 -5.90 -3.44 -10.62
C LYS A 42 -6.83 -3.43 -11.83
N SER A 43 -6.50 -2.70 -12.89
CA SER A 43 -7.28 -2.72 -14.15
C SER A 43 -7.34 -4.12 -14.78
N ALA A 44 -6.30 -4.92 -14.60
CA ALA A 44 -6.25 -6.32 -15.04
C ALA A 44 -6.81 -7.31 -14.00
N ASN A 45 -7.34 -6.82 -12.89
CA ASN A 45 -7.81 -7.59 -11.73
C ASN A 45 -6.87 -8.72 -11.28
N PRO A 46 -5.56 -8.49 -11.06
CA PRO A 46 -4.71 -9.47 -10.38
C PRO A 46 -5.10 -9.52 -8.89
N THR A 47 -6.28 -10.09 -8.62
CA THR A 47 -6.90 -10.23 -7.31
C THR A 47 -7.53 -11.62 -7.26
N GLY A 48 -7.31 -12.36 -6.19
CA GLY A 48 -7.76 -13.74 -6.06
C GLY A 48 -6.92 -14.46 -5.03
N ALA A 49 -7.49 -15.51 -4.42
CA ALA A 49 -6.86 -16.23 -3.30
C ALA A 49 -5.42 -16.68 -3.64
N ASP A 50 -5.22 -17.27 -4.82
CA ASP A 50 -3.91 -17.77 -5.26
C ASP A 50 -2.88 -16.64 -5.43
N TYR A 51 -3.31 -15.48 -5.91
CA TYR A 51 -2.44 -14.31 -6.05
C TYR A 51 -2.07 -13.73 -4.67
N ASP A 52 -3.08 -13.56 -3.82
CA ASP A 52 -2.93 -13.02 -2.46
C ASP A 52 -2.14 -13.97 -1.53
N GLU A 53 -2.11 -15.27 -1.83
CA GLU A 53 -1.23 -16.24 -1.16
C GLU A 53 0.27 -15.92 -1.37
N GLY A 54 0.60 -15.32 -2.52
CA GLY A 54 1.96 -14.87 -2.86
C GLY A 54 2.45 -13.67 -2.03
N LEU A 55 1.54 -12.92 -1.41
CA LEU A 55 1.85 -11.69 -0.69
C LEU A 55 2.11 -11.93 0.81
N HIS A 56 2.81 -11.00 1.44
CA HIS A 56 2.84 -10.88 2.90
C HIS A 56 1.54 -10.26 3.40
N GLY A 57 1.14 -9.13 2.83
CA GLY A 57 -0.12 -8.46 3.15
C GLY A 57 -0.54 -7.47 2.07
N PHE A 58 -1.78 -7.03 2.10
CA PHE A 58 -2.34 -6.10 1.12
C PHE A 58 -3.47 -5.27 1.74
N PHE A 59 -3.64 -4.06 1.23
CA PHE A 59 -4.68 -3.13 1.67
C PHE A 59 -5.97 -3.34 0.86
N GLU A 60 -7.00 -2.55 1.14
CA GLU A 60 -8.16 -2.47 0.25
C GLU A 60 -7.77 -1.94 -1.13
N THR A 61 -8.58 -2.27 -2.12
CA THR A 61 -8.46 -1.67 -3.44
C THR A 61 -9.02 -0.25 -3.38
N TRP A 62 -8.16 0.73 -3.67
CA TRP A 62 -8.54 2.12 -3.81
C TRP A 62 -9.02 2.36 -5.23
N MET A 63 -10.29 2.74 -5.36
CA MET A 63 -10.91 2.96 -6.66
C MET A 63 -10.39 4.24 -7.30
N ALA A 64 -10.40 4.28 -8.64
CA ALA A 64 -10.08 5.49 -9.39
C ALA A 64 -10.84 6.73 -8.88
N GLY A 65 -10.12 7.83 -8.67
CA GLY A 65 -10.67 9.13 -8.25
C GLY A 65 -11.05 9.21 -6.76
N THR A 66 -10.55 8.30 -5.93
CA THR A 66 -10.75 8.34 -4.47
C THR A 66 -9.75 9.23 -3.74
N ASP A 67 -8.74 9.77 -4.44
CA ASP A 67 -7.64 10.57 -3.90
C ASP A 67 -6.80 9.83 -2.83
N PHE A 68 -6.75 8.48 -2.88
CA PHE A 68 -5.88 7.68 -2.00
C PHE A 68 -4.50 7.36 -2.60
N VAL A 69 -4.28 7.71 -3.87
CA VAL A 69 -2.96 7.70 -4.51
C VAL A 69 -2.70 8.99 -5.30
N GLY A 70 -1.47 9.15 -5.75
CA GLY A 70 -1.05 10.30 -6.54
C GLY A 70 -0.65 11.52 -5.71
N PRO A 71 -0.33 12.64 -6.38
CA PRO A 71 0.30 13.80 -5.72
C PRO A 71 -0.53 14.41 -4.59
N SER A 72 -1.87 14.37 -4.69
CA SER A 72 -2.77 14.85 -3.65
C SER A 72 -2.65 14.01 -2.37
N ALA A 73 -2.87 12.69 -2.50
CA ALA A 73 -2.71 11.71 -1.43
C ALA A 73 -1.31 11.75 -0.78
N ALA A 74 -0.27 11.90 -1.60
CA ALA A 74 1.10 12.00 -1.12
C ALA A 74 1.34 13.23 -0.23
N GLY A 75 0.60 14.32 -0.45
CA GLY A 75 0.67 15.54 0.35
C GLY A 75 -0.13 15.49 1.65
N ASP A 76 -1.06 14.53 1.80
CA ASP A 76 -1.88 14.36 2.98
C ASP A 76 -1.11 13.63 4.09
N LYS A 77 -0.67 14.38 5.09
CA LYS A 77 0.12 13.85 6.22
C LYS A 77 -0.68 12.90 7.10
N ASP A 78 -1.99 13.10 7.23
CA ASP A 78 -2.83 12.25 8.06
C ASP A 78 -3.03 10.89 7.36
N LEU A 79 -3.31 10.90 6.06
CA LEU A 79 -3.37 9.70 5.23
C LEU A 79 -2.06 8.91 5.29
N ILE A 80 -0.93 9.57 5.01
CA ILE A 80 0.39 8.94 5.05
C ILE A 80 0.70 8.40 6.46
N GLY A 81 0.33 9.13 7.51
CA GLY A 81 0.50 8.69 8.90
C GLY A 81 -0.29 7.41 9.22
N LYS A 82 -1.55 7.33 8.78
CA LYS A 82 -2.39 6.14 8.94
C LYS A 82 -1.81 4.93 8.22
N ILE A 83 -1.44 5.07 6.94
CA ILE A 83 -0.85 3.99 6.14
C ILE A 83 0.49 3.55 6.76
N ALA A 84 1.34 4.50 7.16
CA ALA A 84 2.63 4.19 7.77
C ALA A 84 2.48 3.42 9.10
N THR A 85 1.50 3.80 9.91
CA THR A 85 1.17 3.09 11.16
C THR A 85 0.72 1.66 10.87
N ALA A 86 -0.12 1.47 9.84
CA ALA A 86 -0.60 0.15 9.45
C ALA A 86 0.51 -0.75 8.92
N LEU A 87 1.43 -0.23 8.08
CA LEU A 87 2.59 -0.97 7.60
C LEU A 87 3.48 -1.43 8.75
N ARG A 88 3.84 -0.51 9.67
CA ARG A 88 4.69 -0.85 10.84
C ARG A 88 4.03 -1.83 11.80
N ALA A 89 2.70 -1.82 11.89
CA ALA A 89 1.96 -2.76 12.73
C ALA A 89 1.83 -4.17 12.13
N ASN A 90 2.10 -4.35 10.83
CA ASN A 90 1.83 -5.60 10.11
C ASN A 90 3.05 -6.19 9.39
N TYR A 91 4.22 -5.56 9.46
CA TYR A 91 5.49 -6.10 8.95
C TYR A 91 6.58 -5.97 10.03
N PRO A 92 7.43 -6.99 10.25
CA PRO A 92 7.56 -8.24 9.49
C PRO A 92 6.55 -9.34 9.90
N THR A 93 5.69 -9.08 10.89
CA THR A 93 4.68 -10.05 11.35
C THR A 93 3.31 -9.42 11.24
N LEU A 94 2.38 -10.11 10.58
CA LEU A 94 0.99 -9.69 10.49
C LEU A 94 0.33 -9.73 11.87
N LYS A 95 -0.50 -8.74 12.17
CA LYS A 95 -1.30 -8.72 13.39
C LYS A 95 -2.50 -9.66 13.31
N ALA A 96 -3.03 -9.87 12.12
CA ALA A 96 -4.21 -10.68 11.85
C ALA A 96 -4.05 -11.40 10.50
N ASP A 97 -5.03 -11.28 9.62
CA ASP A 97 -4.98 -11.81 8.25
C ASP A 97 -4.11 -10.94 7.33
N LYS A 98 -3.85 -11.42 6.11
CA LYS A 98 -3.10 -10.69 5.07
C LYS A 98 -3.79 -9.40 4.63
N PHE A 99 -5.12 -9.34 4.75
CA PHE A 99 -5.87 -8.13 4.48
C PHE A 99 -5.69 -7.11 5.62
N ILE A 100 -5.05 -5.99 5.29
CA ILE A 100 -4.77 -4.90 6.21
C ILE A 100 -5.81 -3.80 6.00
N TYR A 101 -6.78 -3.74 6.91
CA TYR A 101 -7.77 -2.66 6.92
C TYR A 101 -7.20 -1.41 7.58
N VAL A 102 -7.43 -0.26 6.93
CA VAL A 102 -7.18 1.07 7.51
C VAL A 102 -8.42 1.92 7.31
N ALA A 103 -8.87 2.60 8.36
CA ALA A 103 -9.94 3.59 8.25
C ALA A 103 -9.36 4.88 7.66
N LEU A 104 -9.30 4.95 6.32
CA LEU A 104 -8.79 6.10 5.58
C LEU A 104 -9.82 7.24 5.58
#